data_AF-A0A518V1S5-F1
#
_entry.id   AF-A0A518V1S5-F1
#
_cell.length_a   1.000
_cell.length_b   1.000
_cell.length_c   1.000
_cell.angle_alpha   90.00
_cell.angle_beta   90.00
_cell.angle_gamma   90.00
#
_symmetry.space_group_name_H-M   'P 1'
#
loop_
_entity.id
_entity.type
_entity.pdbx_description
1 polymer ?
#
loop_
_entity_poly.entity_id
_entity_poly.type
_entity_poly.pdbx_seq_one_letter_code
_entity_poly.pdbx_strand_id
1 'polypeptide(L)'
;MDNAQLKRYVEQLSIEGKTEPEVITVLAKLTTQNNIAQILDVNVRRVKYLYKKYNIRKYNLYRTTRRCTHCKEEVHISCFEPVLEGNREGYKRVCYYCQKDYYRMIYRKRIVNKQWEQDHIKREIFTKMYEIEVLESLLK
;
A
#
# COMPACT_ATOMS: atom_id res chain seq x y z
N MET A 1 6.43 21.32 16.62
CA MET A 1 7.34 22.39 16.19
C MET A 1 7.17 22.60 14.71
N ASP A 2 7.05 23.85 14.28
CA ASP A 2 7.06 24.18 12.85
C ASP A 2 8.49 24.08 12.27
N ASN A 3 8.63 24.07 10.94
CA ASN A 3 9.93 23.98 10.28
C ASN A 3 10.84 25.20 10.54
N ALA A 4 10.27 26.38 10.83
CA ALA A 4 11.04 27.61 11.08
C ALA A 4 11.69 27.59 12.48
N GLN A 5 10.99 27.06 13.49
CA GLN A 5 11.50 26.78 14.82
C GLN A 5 12.63 25.76 14.77
N LEU A 6 12.48 24.69 13.98
CA LEU A 6 13.54 23.70 13.79
C LEU A 6 14.77 24.28 13.10
N LYS A 7 14.60 25.18 12.13
CA LYS A 7 15.72 25.85 11.46
C LYS A 7 16.55 26.70 12.42
N ARG A 8 15.89 27.53 13.24
CA ARG A 8 16.55 28.31 14.31
C ARG A 8 17.27 27.42 15.31
N TYR A 9 16.69 26.27 15.63
CA TYR A 9 17.30 25.30 16.54
C TYR A 9 18.56 24.65 15.93
N VAL A 10 18.57 24.37 14.63
CA VAL A 10 19.79 23.88 13.93
C VAL A 10 20.91 24.92 13.94
N GLU A 11 20.58 26.20 13.74
CA GLU A 11 21.55 27.30 13.83
C GLU A 11 22.17 27.36 15.23
N GLN A 12 21.36 27.21 16.30
CA GLN A 12 21.86 27.12 17.68
C GLN A 12 22.79 25.93 17.90
N LEU A 13 22.42 24.73 17.45
CA LEU A 13 23.27 23.54 17.55
C LEU A 13 24.61 23.74 16.80
N SER A 14 24.60 24.49 15.71
CA SER A 14 25.82 24.81 14.95
C SER A 14 26.73 25.78 15.74
N ILE A 15 26.15 26.76 16.44
CA ILE A 15 26.88 27.66 17.35
C ILE A 15 27.46 26.88 18.53
N GLU A 16 26.76 25.87 19.04
CA GLU A 16 27.23 24.96 20.09
C GLU A 16 28.33 23.98 19.61
N GLY A 17 28.72 24.03 18.34
CA GLY A 17 29.76 23.18 17.78
C GLY A 17 29.34 21.73 17.54
N LYS A 18 28.03 21.45 17.43
CA LYS A 18 27.54 20.11 17.12
C LYS A 18 27.94 19.66 15.74
N THR A 19 28.34 18.40 15.64
CA THR A 19 28.75 17.77 14.39
C THR A 19 27.53 17.42 13.51
N GLU A 20 27.73 17.30 12.20
CA GLU A 20 26.70 16.86 11.23
C GLU A 20 25.89 15.62 11.70
N PRO A 21 26.51 14.52 12.19
CA PRO A 21 25.76 13.37 12.69
C PRO A 21 24.92 13.67 13.94
N GLU A 22 25.40 14.53 14.85
CA GLU A 22 24.64 14.90 16.05
C GLU A 22 23.40 15.73 15.69
N VAL A 23 23.56 16.73 14.82
CA VAL A 23 22.44 17.56 14.33
C VAL A 23 21.38 16.68 13.67
N ILE A 24 21.78 15.76 12.80
CA ILE A 24 20.83 14.87 12.11
C ILE A 24 20.18 13.91 13.10
N THR A 25 20.90 13.42 14.10
CA THR A 25 20.33 12.52 15.12
C THR A 25 19.29 13.22 15.98
N VAL A 26 19.53 14.48 16.35
CA VAL A 26 18.55 15.31 17.07
C VAL A 26 17.34 15.58 16.19
N LEU A 27 17.55 16.02 14.95
CA LEU A 27 16.45 16.26 14.01
C LEU A 27 15.65 14.99 13.70
N ALA A 28 16.29 13.83 13.64
CA ALA A 28 15.64 12.55 13.41
C ALA A 28 14.60 12.23 14.51
N LYS A 29 14.81 12.72 15.73
CA LYS A 29 13.86 12.59 16.86
C LYS A 29 12.69 13.57 16.76
N LEU A 30 12.85 14.66 16.01
CA LEU A 30 11.94 15.80 16.00
C LEU A 30 11.14 15.98 14.71
N THR A 31 11.51 15.30 13.60
CA THR A 31 10.79 15.45 12.33
C THR A 31 11.09 14.33 11.32
N THR A 32 10.50 14.42 10.12
CA THR A 32 10.68 13.45 9.03
C THR A 32 11.89 13.77 8.15
N GLN A 33 12.44 12.77 7.43
CA GLN A 33 13.59 12.98 6.52
C GLN A 33 13.35 14.05 5.44
N ASN A 34 12.11 14.21 4.98
CA ASN A 34 11.76 15.25 4.01
C ASN A 34 11.88 16.65 4.63
N ASN A 35 11.37 16.81 5.87
CA ASN A 35 11.47 18.08 6.58
C ASN A 35 12.92 18.39 6.96
N ILE A 36 13.71 17.39 7.36
CA ILE A 36 15.17 17.56 7.58
C ILE A 36 15.85 18.09 6.31
N ALA A 37 15.50 17.52 5.15
CA ALA A 37 16.05 17.95 3.87
C ALA A 37 15.71 19.42 3.57
N GLN A 38 14.47 19.85 3.86
CA GLN A 38 14.03 21.24 3.73
C GLN A 38 14.74 22.18 4.72
N ILE A 39 14.91 21.76 5.98
CA ILE A 39 15.53 22.57 7.03
C ILE A 39 17.02 22.81 6.74
N LEU A 40 17.72 21.77 6.29
CA LEU A 40 19.13 21.81 5.97
C LEU A 40 19.42 22.32 4.54
N ASP A 41 18.40 22.61 3.76
CA ASP A 41 18.50 23.00 2.34
C ASP A 41 19.34 22.01 1.50
N VAL A 42 19.08 20.71 1.68
CA VAL A 42 19.76 19.63 0.96
C VAL A 42 18.79 18.68 0.31
N ASN A 43 19.26 17.88 -0.66
CA ASN A 43 18.44 16.84 -1.26
C ASN A 43 18.11 15.73 -0.23
N VAL A 44 16.87 15.23 -0.21
CA VAL A 44 16.46 14.12 0.66
C VAL A 44 17.32 12.85 0.49
N ARG A 45 17.90 12.62 -0.69
CA ARG A 45 18.86 11.53 -0.92
C ARG A 45 20.12 11.67 -0.06
N ARG A 46 20.61 12.90 0.15
CA ARG A 46 21.74 13.18 1.04
C ARG A 46 21.36 12.83 2.48
N VAL A 47 20.18 13.22 2.95
CA VAL A 47 19.68 12.85 4.28
C VAL A 47 19.59 11.33 4.44
N LYS A 48 19.05 10.61 3.46
CA LYS A 48 19.00 9.13 3.48
C LYS A 48 20.39 8.50 3.54
N TYR A 49 21.35 9.04 2.79
CA TYR A 49 22.74 8.59 2.86
C TYR A 49 23.34 8.81 4.25
N LEU A 50 23.12 9.97 4.88
CA LEU A 50 23.65 10.26 6.21
C LEU A 50 23.05 9.37 7.29
N TYR A 51 21.76 9.06 7.20
CA TYR A 51 21.13 8.05 8.07
C TYR A 51 21.80 6.69 7.96
N LYS A 52 22.12 6.26 6.74
CA LYS A 52 22.81 4.97 6.51
C LYS A 52 24.27 5.02 6.98
N LYS A 53 25.00 6.09 6.63
CA LYS A 53 26.42 6.29 6.96
C LYS A 53 26.65 6.29 8.48
N TYR A 54 25.79 6.96 9.23
CA TYR A 54 25.92 7.11 10.68
C TYR A 54 25.00 6.18 11.49
N ASN A 55 24.38 5.19 10.84
CA ASN A 55 23.45 4.24 11.46
C ASN A 55 22.34 4.89 12.31
N ILE A 56 21.82 6.03 11.84
CA ILE A 56 20.78 6.79 12.56
C ILE A 56 19.46 6.07 12.39
N ARG A 57 18.91 5.58 13.51
CA ARG A 57 17.59 4.95 13.52
C ARG A 57 16.51 5.99 13.31
N LYS A 58 15.57 5.71 12.41
CA LYS A 58 14.37 6.53 12.24
C LYS A 58 13.59 6.51 13.54
N TYR A 59 13.37 7.69 14.12
CA TYR A 59 12.55 7.81 15.31
C TYR A 59 11.07 7.70 14.91
N ASN A 60 10.41 6.69 15.45
CA ASN A 60 9.05 6.31 15.07
C ASN A 60 7.96 7.22 15.66
N LEU A 61 8.31 8.29 16.39
CA LEU A 61 7.35 9.22 17.00
C LEU A 61 6.41 9.89 15.98
N TYR A 62 6.85 10.00 14.72
CA TYR A 62 6.04 10.54 13.61
C TYR A 62 5.49 9.47 12.67
N ARG A 63 5.54 8.17 13.05
CA ARG A 63 4.72 7.17 12.36
C ARG A 63 3.28 7.54 12.65
N THR A 64 2.68 8.34 11.78
CA THR A 64 1.23 8.45 11.72
C THR A 64 0.76 7.03 11.41
N THR A 65 0.25 6.35 12.43
CA THR A 65 -0.38 5.06 12.31
C THR A 65 -1.88 5.30 12.24
N ARG A 66 -2.57 4.44 11.50
CA ARG A 66 -4.01 4.42 11.45
C ARG A 66 -4.46 2.99 11.63
N ARG A 67 -5.53 2.81 12.38
CA ARG A 67 -6.14 1.50 12.56
C ARG A 67 -6.91 1.12 11.30
N CYS A 68 -6.61 -0.04 10.72
CA CYS A 68 -7.32 -0.55 9.55
C CYS A 68 -8.79 -0.77 9.89
N THR A 69 -9.71 -0.29 9.04
CA THR A 69 -11.14 -0.44 9.28
C THR A 69 -11.60 -1.90 9.21
N HIS A 70 -10.88 -2.74 8.45
CA HIS A 70 -11.16 -4.15 8.21
C HIS A 70 -10.53 -5.07 9.27
N CYS A 71 -9.19 -5.16 9.34
CA CYS A 71 -8.51 -6.07 10.28
C CYS A 71 -8.27 -5.47 11.68
N LYS A 72 -8.58 -4.18 11.90
CA LYS A 72 -8.32 -3.47 13.17
C LYS A 72 -6.86 -3.39 13.61
N GLU A 73 -5.91 -3.85 12.80
CA GLU A 73 -4.49 -3.69 13.07
C GLU A 73 -4.05 -2.23 12.89
N GLU A 74 -3.09 -1.82 13.70
CA GLU A 74 -2.48 -0.51 13.61
C GLU A 74 -1.29 -0.55 12.65
N VAL A 75 -1.40 0.16 11.54
CA VAL A 75 -0.38 0.18 10.49
C VAL A 75 -0.06 1.62 10.09
N HIS A 76 1.12 1.83 9.53
CA HIS A 76 1.53 3.15 9.05
C HIS A 76 0.56 3.67 7.97
N ILE A 77 0.25 4.97 7.95
CA ILE A 77 -0.72 5.52 6.98
C ILE A 77 -0.35 5.27 5.52
N SER A 78 0.95 5.14 5.21
CA SER A 78 1.43 4.84 3.85
C SER A 78 1.15 3.41 3.40
N CYS A 79 0.69 2.54 4.32
CA CYS A 79 0.31 1.17 4.02
C CYS A 79 -1.19 1.04 3.73
N PHE A 80 -1.91 2.15 3.57
CA PHE A 80 -3.34 2.15 3.23
C PHE A 80 -3.54 2.36 1.74
N GLU A 81 -4.28 1.44 1.13
CA GLU A 81 -4.56 1.40 -0.29
C GLU A 81 -6.08 1.39 -0.54
N PRO A 82 -6.55 1.93 -1.66
CA PRO A 82 -7.95 1.88 -2.02
C PRO A 82 -8.39 0.46 -2.42
N VAL A 83 -9.61 0.09 -2.02
CA VAL A 83 -10.37 -1.05 -2.53
C VAL A 83 -11.72 -0.57 -3.05
N LEU A 84 -12.22 -1.21 -4.10
CA LEU A 84 -13.54 -0.97 -4.66
C LEU A 84 -14.61 -1.54 -3.71
N GLU A 85 -15.65 -0.77 -3.39
CA GLU A 85 -16.76 -1.24 -2.56
C GLU A 85 -17.97 -1.59 -3.42
N GLY A 86 -17.98 -2.82 -3.96
CA GLY A 86 -19.08 -3.33 -4.78
C GLY A 86 -19.29 -2.53 -6.08
N ASN A 87 -20.56 -2.34 -6.48
CA ASN A 87 -20.97 -1.61 -7.69
C ASN A 87 -21.11 -0.09 -7.47
N ARG A 88 -20.76 0.44 -6.30
CA ARG A 88 -20.90 1.88 -5.99
C ARG A 88 -19.55 2.58 -6.10
N GLU A 89 -19.60 3.82 -6.60
CA GLU A 89 -18.48 4.75 -6.68
C GLU A 89 -18.03 5.17 -5.28
N GLY A 90 -17.30 4.30 -4.59
CA GLY A 90 -16.75 4.56 -3.27
C GLY A 90 -15.46 3.76 -3.07
N TYR A 91 -14.35 4.46 -2.92
CA TYR A 91 -13.07 3.84 -2.58
C TYR A 91 -12.92 3.80 -1.05
N LYS A 92 -13.00 2.62 -0.46
CA LYS A 92 -12.60 2.43 0.94
C LYS A 92 -11.08 2.26 1.00
N ARG A 93 -10.42 2.91 1.97
CA ARG A 93 -8.99 2.67 2.22
C ARG A 93 -8.81 1.61 3.32
N VAL A 94 -8.12 0.53 2.99
CA VAL A 94 -7.76 -0.57 3.91
C VAL A 94 -6.26 -0.77 3.90
N CYS A 95 -5.72 -1.49 4.88
CA CYS A 95 -4.30 -1.82 4.85
C CYS A 95 -3.95 -2.69 3.63
N TYR A 96 -2.71 -2.60 3.17
CA TYR A 96 -2.15 -3.36 2.05
C TYR A 96 -2.46 -4.86 2.10
N TYR A 97 -2.37 -5.47 3.29
CA TYR A 97 -2.68 -6.89 3.46
C TYR A 97 -4.15 -7.20 3.16
N CYS A 98 -5.08 -6.43 3.73
CA CYS A 98 -6.50 -6.59 3.44
C CYS A 98 -6.84 -6.32 1.97
N GLN A 99 -6.18 -5.35 1.33
CA GLN A 99 -6.35 -5.07 -0.09
C GLN A 99 -5.94 -6.28 -0.96
N LYS A 100 -4.78 -6.87 -0.66
CA LYS A 100 -4.27 -8.05 -1.37
C LYS A 100 -5.21 -9.24 -1.25
N ASP A 101 -5.75 -9.48 -0.06
CA ASP A 101 -6.71 -10.58 0.16
C ASP A 101 -8.05 -10.32 -0.52
N TYR A 102 -8.53 -9.08 -0.52
CA TYR A 102 -9.72 -8.68 -1.27
C TYR A 102 -9.61 -8.99 -2.76
N TYR A 103 -8.51 -8.58 -3.41
CA TYR A 103 -8.31 -8.84 -4.84
C TYR A 103 -8.10 -10.33 -5.14
N ARG A 104 -7.44 -11.08 -4.25
CA ARG A 104 -7.35 -12.55 -4.37
C ARG A 104 -8.74 -13.20 -4.37
N MET A 105 -9.64 -12.75 -3.50
CA MET A 105 -11.01 -13.28 -3.43
C MET A 105 -11.79 -12.98 -4.72
N ILE A 106 -11.71 -11.75 -5.24
CA ILE A 106 -12.36 -11.38 -6.51
C ILE A 106 -11.85 -12.25 -7.66
N TYR A 107 -10.54 -12.40 -7.77
CA TYR A 107 -9.92 -13.20 -8.82
C TYR A 107 -10.41 -14.65 -8.79
N ARG A 108 -10.47 -15.27 -7.60
CA ARG A 108 -11.03 -16.62 -7.42
C ARG A 108 -12.48 -16.72 -7.87
N LYS A 109 -13.35 -15.77 -7.49
CA LYS A 109 -14.75 -15.75 -7.94
C LYS A 109 -14.87 -15.69 -9.47
N ARG A 110 -14.06 -14.88 -10.13
CA ARG A 110 -14.04 -14.80 -11.61
C ARG A 110 -13.64 -16.12 -12.26
N ILE A 111 -12.65 -16.82 -11.70
CA ILE A 111 -12.25 -18.14 -12.21
C ILE A 111 -13.39 -19.14 -12.06
N VAL A 112 -14.01 -19.22 -10.88
CA VAL A 112 -15.11 -20.14 -10.62
C VAL A 112 -16.28 -19.90 -11.58
N ASN A 113 -16.66 -18.64 -11.79
CA ASN A 113 -17.73 -18.29 -12.73
C ASN A 113 -17.39 -18.69 -14.17
N LYS A 114 -16.16 -18.41 -14.64
CA LYS A 114 -15.72 -18.83 -15.98
C LYS A 114 -15.75 -20.35 -16.15
N GLN A 115 -15.32 -21.10 -15.13
CA GLN A 115 -15.35 -22.56 -15.16
C GLN A 115 -16.80 -23.08 -15.23
N TRP A 116 -17.70 -22.46 -14.46
CA TRP A 116 -19.12 -22.79 -14.47
C TRP A 116 -19.77 -22.52 -15.84
N GLU A 117 -19.48 -21.37 -16.46
CA GLU A 117 -19.93 -21.04 -17.83
C GLU A 117 -19.42 -22.07 -18.86
N GLN A 118 -18.16 -22.46 -18.77
CA GLN A 118 -17.59 -23.50 -19.65
C GLN A 118 -18.30 -24.85 -19.48
N ASP A 119 -18.56 -25.26 -18.24
CA ASP A 119 -19.23 -26.53 -17.96
C ASP A 119 -20.71 -26.50 -18.38
N HIS A 120 -21.37 -25.34 -18.30
CA HIS A 120 -22.72 -25.14 -18.85
C HIS A 120 -22.75 -25.33 -20.36
N ILE A 121 -21.85 -24.66 -21.10
CA ILE A 121 -21.74 -24.76 -22.56
C ILE A 121 -21.48 -26.21 -22.99
N LYS A 122 -20.59 -26.93 -22.29
CA LYS A 122 -20.33 -28.35 -22.59
C LYS A 122 -21.58 -29.21 -22.47
N ARG A 123 -22.41 -28.98 -21.46
CA ARG A 123 -23.69 -29.69 -21.28
C ARG A 123 -24.67 -29.37 -22.40
N GLU A 124 -24.78 -28.10 -22.79
CA GLU A 124 -25.64 -27.70 -23.92
C GLU A 124 -25.20 -28.35 -25.23
N ILE A 125 -23.89 -28.37 -25.52
CA ILE A 125 -23.34 -29.04 -26.71
C ILE A 125 -23.72 -30.53 -26.68
N PHE A 126 -23.50 -31.21 -25.55
CA PHE A 126 -23.83 -32.63 -25.42
C PHE A 126 -25.32 -32.90 -25.67
N THR A 127 -26.21 -32.13 -25.06
CA THR A 127 -27.66 -32.25 -25.27
C THR A 127 -28.02 -32.04 -26.74
N LYS A 128 -27.45 -31.02 -27.40
CA LYS A 128 -27.71 -30.73 -28.81
C LYS A 128 -27.18 -31.82 -29.74
N MET A 129 -26.01 -32.40 -29.44
CA MET A 129 -25.49 -33.54 -30.19
C MET A 129 -26.41 -34.76 -30.07
N TYR A 130 -26.92 -35.04 -28.87
CA TYR A 130 -27.88 -36.13 -28.65
C TYR A 130 -29.20 -35.91 -29.40
N GLU A 131 -29.73 -34.67 -29.38
CA GLU A 131 -30.92 -34.33 -30.16
C GLU A 131 -30.72 -34.57 -31.67
N ILE A 132 -29.55 -34.20 -32.21
CA ILE A 132 -29.20 -34.45 -33.61
C ILE A 132 -29.13 -35.95 -33.89
N GLU A 133 -28.45 -36.74 -33.06
CA GLU A 133 -28.32 -38.19 -33.23
C GLU A 133 -29.69 -38.89 -33.26
N VAL A 134 -30.61 -38.47 -32.38
CA VAL A 134 -32.00 -38.97 -32.38
C VAL A 134 -32.71 -38.59 -33.67
N LEU A 135 -32.62 -37.33 -34.11
CA LEU A 135 -33.26 -36.89 -35.36
C LEU A 135 -32.70 -37.63 -36.58
N GLU A 136 -31.38 -37.85 -36.64
CA GLU A 136 -30.73 -38.63 -37.70
C GLU A 136 -31.19 -40.09 -37.69
N SER A 137 -31.42 -40.68 -36.52
CA SER A 137 -31.92 -42.05 -36.40
C SER A 137 -33.34 -42.22 -36.96
N LEU A 138 -34.16 -41.16 -36.93
CA LEU A 138 -35.54 -41.16 -37.46
C LEU A 138 -35.61 -41.00 -38.98
N LEU A 139 -34.50 -40.63 -39.63
CA LEU A 139 -34.38 -40.52 -41.08
C LEU A 139 -33.89 -41.82 -41.76
N LYS A 140 -33.63 -42.87 -40.97
CA LYS A 140 -33.29 -44.23 -41.44
C LYS A 140 -34.54 -45.10 -41.49
#